data_AF-D2JFS2-F1
#
_entry.id   AF-D2JFS2-F1
#
_cell.length_a   1.000
_cell.length_b   1.000
_cell.length_c   1.000
_cell.angle_alpha   90.00
_cell.angle_beta   90.00
_cell.angle_gamma   90.00
#
_symmetry.space_group_name_H-M   'P 1'
#
loop_
_entity.id
_entity.type
_entity.pdbx_description
1 polymer ?
#
loop_
_entity_poly.entity_id
_entity_poly.type
_entity_poly.pdbx_seq_one_letter_code
_entity_poly.pdbx_strand_id
1 'polypeptide(L)'
;MQNKIFQYIHLQYLRTDAGRINFMNLIENPFTYKPRKKPIDLDEIQKHKNTIKKFNEIFKQGNNLENLLKRMKKPSNMNFHIAISEDNLLTSDNPVIATDNWNQIMLPITPNILIEFQEDKINSSNDLRVILKKK
;
A
#
# COMPACT_ATOMS: atom_id res chain seq x y z
N MET A 1 0.67 -5.97 17.81
CA MET A 1 -0.58 -5.89 17.02
C MET A 1 -0.40 -5.09 15.74
N GLN A 2 0.12 -3.87 15.79
CA GLN A 2 0.30 -2.98 14.63
C GLN A 2 1.08 -3.60 13.45
N ASN A 3 2.13 -4.41 13.70
CA ASN A 3 2.84 -5.12 12.64
C ASN A 3 1.92 -6.02 11.78
N LYS A 4 0.94 -6.69 12.39
CA LYS A 4 -0.01 -7.54 11.65
C LYS A 4 -0.93 -6.70 10.77
N ILE A 5 -1.34 -5.52 11.25
CA ILE A 5 -2.16 -4.57 10.48
C ILE A 5 -1.35 -3.99 9.32
N PHE A 6 -0.09 -3.62 9.57
CA PHE A 6 0.84 -3.15 8.55
C PHE A 6 1.03 -4.19 7.43
N GLN A 7 1.25 -5.46 7.80
CA GLN A 7 1.33 -6.58 6.86
C GLN A 7 0.03 -6.79 6.10
N TYR A 8 -1.12 -6.68 6.78
CA TYR A 8 -2.43 -6.81 6.16
C TYR A 8 -2.67 -5.73 5.09
N ILE A 9 -2.27 -4.48 5.34
CA ILE A 9 -2.39 -3.39 4.35
C ILE A 9 -1.54 -3.70 3.12
N HIS A 10 -0.28 -4.11 3.30
CA HIS A 10 0.57 -4.52 2.17
C HIS A 10 -0.03 -5.69 1.39
N LEU A 11 -0.65 -6.65 2.09
CA LEU A 11 -1.38 -7.74 1.44
C LEU A 11 -2.58 -7.24 0.63
N GLN A 12 -3.37 -6.27 1.14
CA GLN A 12 -4.46 -5.67 0.37
C GLN A 12 -3.95 -5.00 -0.90
N TYR A 13 -2.85 -4.27 -0.81
CA TYR A 13 -2.21 -3.67 -1.97
C TYR A 13 -1.80 -4.74 -3.00
N LEU A 14 -1.06 -5.77 -2.59
CA LEU A 14 -0.59 -6.86 -3.46
C LEU A 14 -1.71 -7.71 -4.07
N ARG A 15 -2.94 -7.62 -3.55
CA ARG A 15 -4.11 -8.31 -4.12
C ARG A 15 -4.73 -7.60 -5.31
N THR A 16 -4.34 -6.35 -5.57
CA THR A 16 -4.78 -5.60 -6.74
C THR A 16 -3.87 -5.87 -7.93
N ASP A 17 -4.39 -5.74 -9.15
CA ASP A 17 -3.57 -5.85 -10.36
C ASP A 17 -2.51 -4.75 -10.41
N ALA A 18 -2.88 -3.52 -10.02
CA ALA A 18 -1.93 -2.41 -9.92
C ALA A 18 -0.79 -2.73 -8.95
N GLY A 19 -1.11 -3.28 -7.78
CA GLY A 19 -0.13 -3.63 -6.76
C GLY A 19 0.81 -4.75 -7.20
N ARG A 20 0.28 -5.80 -7.87
CA ARG A 20 1.10 -6.88 -8.45
C ARG A 20 2.06 -6.34 -9.50
N ILE A 21 1.57 -5.52 -10.44
CA ILE A 21 2.39 -4.95 -11.50
C ILE A 21 3.50 -4.07 -10.91
N ASN A 22 3.14 -3.13 -10.04
CA ASN A 22 4.11 -2.23 -9.41
C ASN A 22 5.16 -2.98 -8.60
N PHE A 23 4.74 -4.00 -7.84
CA PHE A 23 5.66 -4.82 -7.06
C PHE A 23 6.62 -5.62 -7.95
N MET A 24 6.10 -6.29 -8.98
CA MET A 24 6.93 -7.02 -9.93
C MET A 24 7.92 -6.10 -10.65
N ASN A 25 7.46 -4.92 -11.08
CA ASN A 25 8.33 -3.93 -11.73
C ASN A 25 9.45 -3.47 -10.81
N LEU A 26 9.17 -3.27 -9.51
CA LEU A 26 10.18 -2.89 -8.53
C LEU A 26 11.23 -4.00 -8.33
N ILE A 27 10.81 -5.25 -8.19
CA ILE A 27 11.75 -6.36 -7.91
C ILE A 27 12.55 -6.79 -9.15
N GLU A 28 11.97 -6.66 -10.35
CA GLU A 28 12.65 -7.04 -11.60
C GLU A 28 13.56 -5.93 -12.12
N ASN A 29 13.26 -4.67 -11.80
CA ASN A 29 13.98 -3.49 -12.29
C ASN A 29 14.42 -2.56 -11.16
N PRO A 30 15.08 -3.05 -10.09
CA PRO A 30 15.30 -2.26 -8.87
C PRO A 30 16.14 -1.00 -9.08
N PHE A 31 17.07 -1.01 -10.04
CA PHE A 31 17.96 0.13 -10.32
C PHE A 31 17.38 1.14 -11.31
N THR A 32 16.37 0.75 -12.07
CA THR A 32 15.74 1.60 -13.10
C THR A 32 14.30 1.97 -12.76
N TYR A 33 13.76 1.42 -11.67
CA TYR A 33 12.42 1.71 -11.18
C TYR A 33 12.27 3.21 -10.90
N LYS A 34 11.24 3.81 -11.50
CA LYS A 34 10.83 5.19 -11.23
C LYS A 34 9.46 5.17 -10.58
N PRO A 35 9.26 5.85 -9.44
CA PRO A 35 7.96 6.01 -8.83
C PRO A 35 6.95 6.58 -9.83
N ARG A 36 5.76 5.98 -9.89
CA ARG A 36 4.70 6.46 -10.77
C ARG A 36 4.10 7.76 -10.22
N LYS A 37 3.73 8.66 -11.14
CA LYS A 37 2.99 9.90 -10.82
C LYS A 37 1.48 9.76 -10.98
N LYS A 38 1.03 8.68 -11.64
CA LYS A 38 -0.39 8.41 -11.92
C LYS A 38 -0.70 6.93 -11.64
N PRO A 39 -1.95 6.61 -11.26
CA PRO A 39 -2.42 5.23 -11.14
C PRO A 39 -2.17 4.40 -12.43
N ILE A 40 -2.20 3.07 -12.31
CA ILE A 40 -2.17 2.19 -13.48
C ILE A 40 -3.58 2.18 -14.08
N ASP A 41 -3.71 2.51 -15.36
CA ASP A 41 -5.00 2.43 -16.05
C ASP A 41 -5.33 1.00 -16.55
N LEU A 42 -6.55 0.82 -17.05
CA LEU A 42 -7.03 -0.48 -17.52
C LEU A 42 -6.25 -1.00 -18.74
N ASP A 43 -5.83 -0.12 -19.65
CA ASP A 43 -5.08 -0.51 -20.84
C ASP A 43 -3.66 -0.98 -20.48
N GLU A 44 -3.05 -0.33 -19.50
CA GLU A 44 -1.78 -0.75 -18.91
C GLU A 44 -1.91 -2.09 -18.20
N ILE A 45 -2.98 -2.31 -17.42
CA ILE A 45 -3.24 -3.62 -16.78
C ILE A 45 -3.33 -4.72 -17.85
N GLN A 46 -4.03 -4.46 -18.94
CA GLN A 46 -4.16 -5.40 -20.05
C GLN A 46 -2.81 -5.74 -20.70
N LYS A 47 -1.93 -4.74 -20.85
CA LYS A 47 -0.56 -4.93 -21.40
C LYS A 47 0.35 -5.72 -20.45
N HIS A 48 0.11 -5.67 -19.13
CA HIS A 48 0.93 -6.33 -18.11
C HIS A 48 0.35 -7.65 -17.58
N LYS A 49 -0.57 -8.29 -18.32
CA LYS A 49 -1.15 -9.59 -17.93
C LYS A 49 -0.11 -10.67 -17.64
N ASN A 50 0.98 -10.71 -18.41
CA ASN A 50 2.07 -11.65 -18.18
C ASN A 50 2.80 -11.39 -16.86
N THR A 51 2.98 -10.12 -16.48
CA THR A 51 3.55 -9.73 -15.17
C THR A 51 2.66 -10.20 -14.02
N ILE A 52 1.34 -10.02 -14.12
CA ILE A 52 0.38 -10.51 -13.13
C ILE A 52 0.41 -12.04 -13.04
N LYS A 53 0.47 -12.73 -14.18
CA LYS A 53 0.58 -14.20 -14.23
C LYS A 53 1.86 -14.67 -13.52
N LYS A 54 3.00 -14.05 -13.81
CA LYS A 54 4.29 -14.35 -13.16
C LYS A 54 4.25 -14.11 -11.65
N PHE A 55 3.66 -13.00 -11.20
CA PHE A 55 3.43 -12.76 -9.77
C PHE A 55 2.67 -13.93 -9.14
N ASN A 56 1.56 -14.33 -9.75
CA ASN A 56 0.72 -15.42 -9.25
C ASN A 56 1.47 -16.76 -9.19
N GLU A 57 2.26 -17.08 -10.22
CA GLU A 57 3.08 -18.30 -10.24
C GLU A 57 4.09 -18.32 -9.08
N ILE A 58 4.79 -17.21 -8.85
CA ILE A 58 5.78 -17.11 -7.76
C ILE A 58 5.10 -17.20 -6.39
N PHE A 59 4.06 -16.40 -6.17
CA PHE A 59 3.52 -16.17 -4.82
C PHE A 59 2.42 -17.15 -4.40
N LYS A 60 1.88 -17.95 -5.32
CA LYS A 60 1.03 -19.12 -4.99
C LYS A 60 1.83 -20.36 -4.63
N GLN A 61 3.12 -20.41 -4.96
CA GLN A 61 3.98 -21.55 -4.67
C GLN A 61 4.50 -21.51 -3.24
N GLY A 62 4.29 -22.61 -2.51
CA GLY A 62 4.77 -22.80 -1.15
C GLY A 62 4.41 -21.62 -0.24
N ASN A 63 5.40 -21.14 0.52
CA ASN A 63 5.21 -20.08 1.52
C ASN A 63 5.76 -18.72 1.04
N ASN A 64 5.90 -18.50 -0.27
CA ASN A 64 6.57 -17.31 -0.81
C ASN A 64 5.88 -16.01 -0.39
N LEU A 65 4.55 -15.93 -0.47
CA LEU A 65 3.80 -14.75 -0.05
C LEU A 65 3.93 -14.51 1.46
N GLU A 66 3.82 -15.56 2.25
CA GLU A 66 3.95 -15.46 3.71
C GLU A 66 5.36 -15.00 4.12
N ASN A 67 6.39 -15.51 3.46
CA ASN A 67 7.78 -15.14 3.69
C ASN A 67 8.03 -13.67 3.30
N LEU A 68 7.42 -13.19 2.22
CA LEU A 68 7.44 -11.77 1.85
C LEU A 68 6.77 -10.91 2.94
N LEU A 69 5.55 -11.28 3.37
CA LEU A 69 4.82 -10.52 4.38
C LEU A 69 5.55 -10.50 5.73
N LYS A 70 6.20 -11.60 6.14
CA LYS A 70 7.04 -11.64 7.35
C LYS A 70 8.20 -10.65 7.32
N ARG A 71 8.69 -10.28 6.13
CA ARG A 71 9.75 -9.27 5.94
C ARG A 71 9.21 -7.84 5.97
N MET A 72 7.93 -7.63 5.65
CA MET A 72 7.26 -6.33 5.73
C MET A 72 6.90 -6.01 7.19
N LYS A 73 7.85 -5.45 7.93
CA LYS A 73 7.64 -4.99 9.31
C LYS A 73 7.36 -3.49 9.31
N LYS A 74 6.49 -3.03 10.22
CA LYS A 74 6.27 -1.60 10.45
C LYS A 74 7.61 -0.97 10.85
N PRO A 75 8.10 0.05 10.15
CA PRO A 75 9.24 0.83 10.59
C PRO A 75 9.00 1.44 11.98
N SER A 76 10.07 1.65 12.76
CA SER A 76 9.96 2.24 14.11
C SER A 76 9.50 3.70 14.07
N ASN A 77 9.88 4.42 13.02
CA ASN A 77 9.58 5.83 12.74
C ASN A 77 8.21 6.07 12.08
N MET A 78 7.32 5.06 12.03
CA MET A 78 5.96 5.21 11.51
C MET A 78 4.92 5.13 12.62
N ASN A 79 4.08 6.14 12.75
CA ASN A 79 2.96 6.15 13.69
C ASN A 79 1.74 5.46 13.09
N PHE A 80 0.92 4.87 13.96
CA PHE A 80 -0.32 4.19 13.58
C PHE A 80 -1.51 5.02 14.04
N HIS A 81 -2.42 5.31 13.12
CA HIS A 81 -3.61 6.11 13.38
C HIS A 81 -4.89 5.45 12.86
N ILE A 82 -5.98 5.73 13.54
CA ILE A 82 -7.33 5.72 12.99
C ILE A 82 -7.64 7.16 12.61
N ALA A 83 -7.61 7.46 11.32
CA ALA A 83 -7.80 8.80 10.81
C ALA A 83 -9.25 9.02 10.37
N ILE A 84 -9.76 10.21 10.70
CA ILE A 84 -11.09 10.67 10.29
C ILE A 84 -10.92 11.78 9.26
N SER A 85 -11.53 11.60 8.09
CA SER A 85 -11.53 12.55 6.98
C SER A 85 -12.90 13.21 6.84
N GLU A 86 -12.93 14.49 6.47
CA GLU A 86 -14.17 15.15 6.05
C GLU A 86 -14.60 14.73 4.64
N ASP A 87 -13.64 14.37 3.79
CA ASP A 87 -13.89 13.89 2.42
C ASP A 87 -14.07 12.37 2.37
N ASN A 88 -14.80 11.91 1.34
CA ASN A 88 -14.87 10.50 0.98
C ASN A 88 -13.55 10.04 0.34
N LEU A 89 -12.86 9.11 0.99
CA LEU A 89 -11.57 8.56 0.56
C LEU A 89 -11.66 7.13 0.00
N LEU A 90 -12.87 6.58 -0.18
CA LEU A 90 -13.02 5.30 -0.86
C LEU A 90 -12.53 5.38 -2.30
N THR A 91 -11.72 4.39 -2.66
CA THR A 91 -11.20 4.18 -4.01
C THR A 91 -11.90 2.99 -4.64
N SER A 92 -12.14 3.03 -5.95
CA SER A 92 -12.83 1.95 -6.67
C SER A 92 -11.91 0.77 -6.98
N ASP A 93 -10.64 1.03 -7.22
CA ASP A 93 -9.70 0.13 -7.90
C ASP A 93 -8.53 -0.33 -7.01
N ASN A 94 -8.15 0.47 -6.01
CA ASN A 94 -7.05 0.14 -5.11
C ASN A 94 -7.36 0.50 -3.65
N PRO A 95 -7.64 -0.48 -2.78
CA PRO A 95 -8.06 -0.21 -1.41
C PRO A 95 -6.97 0.47 -0.58
N VAL A 96 -5.72 0.50 -1.04
CA VAL A 96 -4.60 1.12 -0.35
C VAL A 96 -4.11 2.34 -1.12
N ILE A 97 -4.03 3.47 -0.41
CA ILE A 97 -3.47 4.72 -0.90
C ILE A 97 -2.08 4.87 -0.27
N ALA A 98 -1.04 4.94 -1.10
CA ALA A 98 0.33 5.19 -0.64
C ALA A 98 0.82 6.52 -1.21
N THR A 99 1.24 7.42 -0.34
CA THR A 99 1.74 8.76 -0.66
C THR A 99 3.19 8.92 -0.17
N ASP A 100 3.85 9.98 -0.63
CA ASP A 100 5.20 10.34 -0.21
C ASP A 100 6.20 9.17 -0.27
N ASN A 101 6.20 8.40 -1.38
CA ASN A 101 7.04 7.20 -1.54
C ASN A 101 6.85 6.17 -0.41
N TRP A 102 5.60 5.84 -0.10
CA TRP A 102 5.23 4.87 0.95
C TRP A 102 5.53 5.33 2.38
N ASN A 103 5.95 6.57 2.58
CA ASN A 103 6.13 7.14 3.91
C ASN A 103 4.79 7.45 4.61
N GLN A 104 3.69 7.46 3.85
CA GLN A 104 2.33 7.48 4.36
C GLN A 104 1.50 6.45 3.58
N ILE A 105 0.79 5.59 4.31
CA ILE A 105 -0.01 4.50 3.77
C ILE A 105 -1.35 4.50 4.46
N MET A 106 -2.42 4.54 3.68
CA MET A 106 -3.80 4.67 4.14
C MET A 106 -4.65 3.52 3.58
N LEU A 107 -5.49 2.94 4.41
CA LEU A 107 -6.50 1.95 4.06
C LEU A 107 -7.87 2.49 4.50
N PRO A 108 -8.64 3.12 3.59
CA PRO A 108 -10.03 3.47 3.82
C PRO A 108 -10.86 2.23 4.19
N ILE A 109 -11.57 2.30 5.32
CA ILE A 109 -12.51 1.26 5.78
C ILE A 109 -13.95 1.68 5.50
N THR A 110 -14.22 2.98 5.63
CA THR A 110 -15.49 3.63 5.28
C THR A 110 -15.18 4.94 4.55
N PRO A 111 -16.17 5.66 3.99
CA PRO A 111 -15.93 6.92 3.30
C PRO A 111 -15.02 7.90 4.05
N ASN A 112 -15.21 8.01 5.37
CA ASN A 112 -14.57 9.03 6.19
C ASN A 112 -13.62 8.46 7.25
N ILE A 113 -13.44 7.14 7.32
CA ILE A 113 -12.58 6.49 8.33
C ILE A 113 -11.56 5.61 7.62
N LEU A 114 -10.29 5.79 7.98
CA LEU A 114 -9.19 4.98 7.46
C LEU A 114 -8.21 4.57 8.55
N ILE A 115 -7.53 3.46 8.30
CA ILE A 115 -6.30 3.11 9.02
C ILE A 115 -5.13 3.76 8.31
N GLU A 116 -4.25 4.40 9.07
CA GLU A 116 -3.06 5.07 8.55
C GLU A 116 -1.79 4.60 9.25
N PHE A 117 -0.74 4.44 8.46
CA PHE A 117 0.64 4.47 8.94
C PHE A 117 1.37 5.64 8.30
N GLN A 118 2.03 6.45 9.11
CA GLN A 118 2.66 7.69 8.64
C GLN A 118 4.01 7.91 9.33
N GLU A 119 5.04 8.26 8.57
CA GLU A 119 6.34 8.59 9.16
C GLU A 119 6.34 9.91 9.91
N ASP A 120 7.14 9.97 10.98
CA ASP A 120 7.33 11.17 11.84
C ASP A 120 7.64 12.44 11.04
N LYS A 121 8.37 12.29 9.92
CA LYS A 121 8.77 13.42 9.06
C LYS A 121 7.60 14.07 8.31
N ILE A 122 6.46 13.39 8.19
CA ILE A 122 5.25 13.94 7.57
C ILE A 122 4.33 14.51 8.66
N ASN A 123 4.14 13.76 9.74
CA ASN A 123 3.44 14.19 10.94
C ASN A 123 3.95 13.40 12.15
N SER A 124 4.27 14.10 13.23
CA SER A 124 4.81 13.52 14.46
C SER A 124 3.74 13.28 15.54
N SER A 125 2.46 13.29 15.17
CA SER A 125 1.39 12.95 16.12
C SER A 125 1.59 11.55 16.66
N ASN A 126 1.47 11.40 17.98
CA ASN A 126 1.46 10.09 18.65
C ASN A 126 0.03 9.65 19.03
N ASP A 127 -0.98 10.44 18.65
CA ASP A 127 -2.37 10.15 18.98
C ASP A 127 -2.90 8.98 18.16
N LEU A 128 -3.59 8.04 18.81
CA LEU A 128 -4.21 6.91 18.10
C LEU A 128 -5.30 7.38 17.10
N ARG A 129 -5.97 8.49 17.40
CA ARG A 129 -7.02 9.06 16.57
C ARG A 129 -6.57 10.42 16.06
N VAL A 130 -6.66 10.64 14.75
CA VAL A 130 -6.32 11.92 14.12
C VAL A 130 -7.44 12.41 13.20
N ILE A 131 -7.48 13.71 12.96
CA ILE A 131 -8.39 14.34 11.99
C ILE A 131 -7.55 14.79 10.81
N LEU A 132 -7.88 14.29 9.62
CA LEU A 132 -7.27 14.76 8.37
C LEU A 132 -7.89 16.10 8.02
N LYS A 133 -7.07 17.16 8.09
CA LYS A 133 -7.45 18.50 7.67
C LYS A 133 -7.01 18.70 6.23
N LYS A 134 -7.84 19.36 5.42
CA LYS A 134 -7.39 19.91 4.14
C LYS A 134 -6.21 20.86 4.40
N LYS A 135 -5.14 20.68 3.63
CA LYS A 135 -4.09 21.69 3.49
C LYS A 135 -4.56 22.79 2.55
#